data_AF-A0A924P5J8-F1
#
_entry.id   AF-A0A924P5J8-F1
#
_cell.length_a   1.000
_cell.length_b   1.000
_cell.length_c   1.000
_cell.angle_alpha   90.00
_cell.angle_beta   90.00
_cell.angle_gamma   90.00
#
_symmetry.space_group_name_H-M   'P 1'
#
loop_
_entity.id
_entity.type
_entity.pdbx_description
1 polymer ?
#
loop_
_entity_poly.entity_id
_entity_poly.type
_entity_poly.pdbx_seq_one_letter_code
_entity_poly.pdbx_strand_id
1 'polypeptide(L)' 'PEVQVVMDMDGFGDKILKRSTYLRYIYKEPVQFTGFKLFYKNDTKPNTTGMYTPEELIKFVPQPIYIQYQ' A
#
# COMPACT_ATOMS: atom_id res chain seq x y z
N PRO A 1 -0.08 -27.16 -2.67
CA PRO A 1 -1.09 -26.09 -2.48
C PRO A 1 -1.07 -25.12 -3.66
N GLU A 2 -2.22 -24.93 -4.34
CA GLU A 2 -2.36 -24.11 -5.56
C GLU A 2 -2.87 -22.69 -5.28
N VAL A 3 -2.81 -22.25 -4.02
CA VAL A 3 -3.29 -20.93 -3.57
C VAL A 3 -2.11 -20.00 -3.33
N GLN A 4 -2.24 -18.76 -3.80
CA GLN A 4 -1.32 -17.66 -3.50
C GLN A 4 -2.06 -16.62 -2.67
N VAL A 5 -1.37 -16.06 -1.66
CA VAL A 5 -1.92 -15.03 -0.77
C VAL A 5 -1.20 -13.73 -1.04
N VAL A 6 -1.96 -12.67 -1.28
CA VAL A 6 -1.46 -11.29 -1.32
C VAL A 6 -1.81 -10.63 0.00
N MET A 7 -0.82 -10.03 0.66
CA MET A 7 -1.04 -9.19 1.83
C MET A 7 -0.96 -7.72 1.42
N ASP A 8 -2.05 -6.98 1.55
CA ASP A 8 -2.09 -5.56 1.19
C ASP A 8 -1.85 -4.62 2.39
N MET A 9 -1.26 -3.45 2.11
CA MET A 9 -1.25 -2.35 3.05
C MET A 9 -2.66 -1.74 3.11
N ASP A 10 -3.37 -2.04 4.20
CA ASP A 10 -4.70 -1.53 4.50
C ASP A 10 -4.64 -0.39 5.53
N GLY A 11 -5.05 0.80 5.09
CA GLY A 11 -5.10 2.01 5.88
C GLY A 11 -5.30 3.22 4.99
N PHE A 12 -6.09 4.19 5.44
CA PHE A 12 -6.44 5.38 4.67
C PHE A 12 -5.69 6.63 5.16
N GLY A 13 -5.69 7.67 4.33
CA GLY A 13 -5.17 8.99 4.68
C GLY A 13 -3.76 9.21 4.13
N ASP A 14 -2.95 9.92 4.91
CA ASP A 14 -1.71 10.51 4.40
C ASP A 14 -0.66 9.45 3.98
N LYS A 15 0.08 9.72 2.88
CA LYS A 15 1.10 8.80 2.33
C LYS A 15 2.11 8.37 3.39
N ILE A 16 2.50 9.27 4.29
CA ILE A 16 3.48 8.98 5.36
C ILE A 16 2.96 7.87 6.28
N LEU A 17 1.68 7.90 6.67
CA LEU A 17 1.08 6.88 7.54
C LEU A 17 1.06 5.52 6.85
N LYS A 18 0.70 5.53 5.57
CA LYS A 18 0.68 4.33 4.74
C LYS A 18 2.07 3.72 4.58
N ARG A 19 3.07 4.55 4.26
CA ARG A 19 4.47 4.13 4.18
C ARG A 19 4.99 3.58 5.50
N SER A 20 4.70 4.26 6.60
CA SER A 20 5.14 3.82 7.93
C SER A 20 4.61 2.43 8.27
N THR A 21 3.33 2.17 7.98
CA THR A 21 2.70 0.86 8.15
C THR A 21 3.34 -0.19 7.26
N TYR A 22 3.53 0.13 5.98
CA TYR A 22 4.21 -0.75 5.03
C TYR A 22 5.61 -1.16 5.53
N LEU A 23 6.40 -0.19 5.99
CA LEU A 23 7.75 -0.44 6.51
C LEU A 23 7.73 -1.30 7.78
N ARG A 24 6.73 -1.10 8.64
CA ARG A 24 6.65 -1.78 9.93
C ARG A 24 6.26 -3.24 9.81
N TYR A 25 5.37 -3.57 8.87
CA TYR A 25 4.78 -4.91 8.77
C TYR A 25 5.26 -5.66 7.52
N ILE A 26 5.23 -5.04 6.35
CA ILE A 26 5.54 -5.72 5.09
C ILE A 26 7.06 -5.73 4.84
N TYR A 27 7.75 -4.58 4.99
CA TYR A 27 9.20 -4.55 4.77
C TYR A 27 9.97 -5.30 5.85
N LYS A 28 9.55 -5.18 7.11
CA LYS A 28 10.20 -5.83 8.24
C LYS A 28 10.07 -7.35 8.18
N GLU A 29 8.91 -7.84 7.74
CA GLU A 29 8.61 -9.27 7.60
C GLU A 29 8.12 -9.54 6.16
N PRO A 30 9.04 -9.59 5.17
CA PRO A 30 8.68 -9.68 3.77
C PRO A 30 7.82 -10.89 3.43
N VAL A 31 6.65 -10.63 2.86
CA VAL A 31 5.77 -11.63 2.25
C VAL A 31 6.11 -11.84 0.78
N GLN A 32 5.72 -12.99 0.23
CA GLN A 32 5.96 -13.32 -1.19
C GLN A 32 5.23 -12.37 -2.14
N PHE A 33 3.98 -12.00 -1.82
CA PHE A 33 3.17 -11.11 -2.63
C PHE A 33 2.55 -10.02 -1.75
N THR A 34 2.77 -8.78 -2.15
CA THR A 34 2.30 -7.59 -1.45
C THR A 34 1.35 -6.78 -2.33
N GLY A 35 0.50 -6.00 -1.71
CA GLY A 35 -0.43 -5.10 -2.38
C GLY A 35 -0.63 -3.78 -1.64
N PHE A 36 -1.48 -2.93 -2.20
CA PHE A 36 -1.81 -1.63 -1.62
C PHE A 36 -3.29 -1.33 -1.79
N LYS A 37 -3.91 -0.76 -0.75
CA LYS A 37 -5.29 -0.25 -0.82
C LYS A 37 -5.30 1.27 -0.86
N LEU A 38 -5.92 1.81 -1.90
CA LEU A 38 -6.06 3.25 -2.14
C LEU A 38 -7.52 3.66 -2.04
N PHE A 39 -7.77 4.77 -1.35
CA PHE A 39 -9.11 5.24 -1.05
C PHE A 39 -9.38 6.59 -1.73
N TYR A 40 -10.30 6.62 -2.69
CA TYR A 40 -10.62 7.82 -3.48
C TYR A 40 -11.10 8.99 -2.63
N LYS A 41 -11.83 8.74 -1.53
CA LYS A 41 -12.37 9.79 -0.68
C LYS A 41 -11.47 10.18 0.46
N ASN A 42 -10.73 9.22 1.03
CA ASN A 42 -9.98 9.43 2.26
C ASN A 42 -8.55 9.88 1.99
N ASP A 43 -7.93 9.38 0.92
CA ASP A 43 -6.56 9.72 0.57
C ASP A 43 -6.46 11.05 -0.20
N THR A 44 -7.60 11.64 -0.60
CA THR A 44 -7.66 12.92 -1.32
C THR A 44 -8.29 14.04 -0.49
N LYS A 45 -8.43 13.87 0.83
CA LYS A 45 -8.94 14.94 1.69
C LYS A 45 -7.96 16.12 1.68
N PRO A 46 -8.43 17.37 1.86
CA PRO A 46 -7.58 18.58 1.75
C PRO A 46 -6.34 18.60 2.65
N ASN A 47 -6.36 17.85 3.74
CA ASN A 47 -5.29 17.75 4.73
C ASN A 47 -4.39 16.51 4.56
N THR A 48 -4.39 15.89 3.38
CA THR A 48 -3.55 14.72 3.04
C THR A 48 -2.59 15.06 1.91
N THR A 49 -1.48 14.33 1.78
CA THR A 49 -0.54 14.46 0.65
C THR A 49 -1.03 13.78 -0.64
N GLY A 50 -2.32 13.46 -0.70
CA GLY A 50 -2.93 12.79 -1.83
C GLY A 50 -2.74 11.28 -1.84
N MET A 51 -3.27 10.66 -2.90
CA MET A 51 -3.16 9.23 -3.15
C MET A 51 -1.79 8.89 -3.76
N TYR A 52 -1.30 7.68 -3.52
CA TYR A 52 -0.12 7.19 -4.21
C TYR A 52 -0.36 7.03 -5.72
N THR A 53 0.64 7.42 -6.52
CA THR A 53 0.66 7.11 -7.96
C THR A 53 1.32 5.76 -8.22
N PRO A 54 1.05 5.11 -9.37
CA PRO A 54 1.73 3.86 -9.74
C PRO A 54 3.26 3.97 -9.68
N GLU A 55 3.83 5.10 -10.12
CA GLU A 55 5.28 5.34 -10.14
C GLU A 55 5.87 5.45 -8.73
N GLU A 56 5.08 5.88 -7.75
CA GLU A 56 5.48 5.87 -6.35
C GLU A 56 5.37 4.47 -5.74
N LEU A 57 4.34 3.70 -6.09
CA LEU A 57 4.09 2.36 -5.55
C LEU A 57 5.15 1.34 -6.00
N ILE A 58 5.64 1.43 -7.23
CA ILE A 58 6.69 0.53 -7.72
C ILE A 58 8.03 0.70 -6.99
N LYS A 59 8.21 1.79 -6.23
CA LYS A 59 9.44 2.05 -5.45
C LYS A 59 9.42 1.36 -4.08
N PHE A 60 8.31 0.74 -3.69
CA PHE A 60 8.25 -0.04 -2.46
C PHE A 60 8.96 -1.38 -2.63
N VAL A 61 9.53 -1.89 -1.54
CA VAL A 61 10.22 -3.18 -1.50
C VAL A 61 9.58 -3.99 -0.36
N PRO A 62 9.10 -5.22 -0.58
CA PRO A 62 8.87 -5.86 -1.88
C PRO A 62 7.94 -5.02 -2.78
N GLN A 63 8.01 -5.20 -4.11
CA GLN A 63 7.19 -4.43 -5.04
C GLN A 63 5.72 -4.91 -4.99
N PRO A 64 4.72 -4.02 -4.78
CA PRO A 64 3.31 -4.39 -4.84
C PRO A 64 2.94 -4.96 -6.22
N ILE A 65 2.26 -6.10 -6.22
CA ILE A 65 1.80 -6.78 -7.44
C ILE A 65 0.29 -6.58 -7.68
N TYR A 66 -0.42 -6.06 -6.69
CA TYR A 66 -1.86 -5.88 -6.70
C TYR A 66 -2.23 -4.57 -6.02
N ILE A 67 -3.02 -3.74 -6.70
CA ILE A 67 -3.53 -2.48 -6.16
C ILE A 67 -5.06 -2.55 -6.14
N GLN A 68 -5.65 -2.32 -4.97
CA GLN A 68 -7.08 -2.18 -4.81
C GLN A 68 -7.45 -0.70 -4.68
N TYR A 69 -8.47 -0.28 -5.42
CA TYR A 69 -9.07 1.05 -5.30
C TYR A 69 -10.44 0.94 -4.64
N GLN A 70 -10.73 1.81 -3.66
CA GLN A 70 -11.99 1.84 -2.91
C GLN A 70 -12.50 3.27 -2.69
#